data_AF-A0A8T6MS54-F1
#
_entry.id   AF-A0A8T6MS54-F1
#
_cell.length_a   1.000
_cell.length_b   1.000
_cell.length_c   1.000
_cell.angle_alpha   90.00
_cell.angle_beta   90.00
_cell.angle_gamma   90.00
#
_symmetry.space_group_name_H-M   'P 1'
#
loop_
_entity.id
_entity.type
_entity.pdbx_description
1 polymer ?
#
loop_
_entity_poly.entity_id
_entity_poly.type
_entity_poly.pdbx_seq_one_letter_code
_entity_poly.pdbx_strand_id
1 'polypeptide(L)'
;METPIYKTEWDKLTPKQKALREKSLAVLVEARRTGKSPNRIAKKIGISFGTVQTHTNAFKKVNGRWVAKRFDKIPRPMLISEKGKLRSISISDSRHASTLGRYHNAVKHYLNTGDVSKLKKFSKKKIRDSSGKLHTFETDPKLVQEINERIEEIAFFQVYDS
;
A
#
# COMPACT_ATOMS: atom_id res chain seq x y z
N MET A 1 11.58 4.74 -25.96
CA MET A 1 12.25 4.61 -24.65
C MET A 1 11.42 3.70 -23.78
N GLU A 2 12.04 2.68 -23.18
CA GLU A 2 11.35 1.75 -22.27
C GLU A 2 10.88 2.47 -20.99
N THR A 3 9.71 2.09 -20.47
CA THR A 3 9.18 2.72 -19.25
C THR A 3 10.04 2.31 -18.04
N PRO A 4 10.55 3.26 -17.24
CA PRO A 4 11.35 2.92 -16.06
C PRO A 4 10.57 2.03 -15.08
N ILE A 5 11.25 1.05 -14.46
CA ILE A 5 10.61 0.06 -13.57
C ILE A 5 9.72 0.73 -12.51
N TYR A 6 10.16 1.80 -11.86
CA TYR A 6 9.37 2.50 -10.83
C TYR A 6 8.06 3.15 -11.34
N LYS A 7 7.90 3.33 -12.65
CA LYS A 7 6.65 3.80 -13.30
C LYS A 7 5.82 2.67 -13.90
N THR A 8 6.39 1.48 -14.06
CA THR A 8 5.69 0.34 -14.64
C THR A 8 4.58 -0.15 -13.71
N GLU A 9 3.36 -0.30 -14.24
CA GLU A 9 2.21 -0.84 -13.50
C GLU A 9 2.49 -2.23 -12.93
N TRP A 10 1.86 -2.56 -11.81
CA TRP A 10 2.10 -3.80 -11.08
C TRP A 10 1.94 -5.06 -11.93
N ASP A 11 0.90 -5.12 -12.75
CA ASP A 11 0.56 -6.30 -13.55
C ASP A 11 1.54 -6.54 -14.69
N LYS A 12 2.28 -5.49 -15.09
CA LYS A 12 3.31 -5.58 -16.14
C LYS A 12 4.68 -6.01 -15.60
N LEU A 13 4.80 -6.25 -14.30
CA LEU A 13 6.06 -6.68 -13.69
C LEU A 13 6.20 -8.19 -13.68
N THR A 14 7.43 -8.65 -13.87
CA THR A 14 7.79 -10.04 -13.59
C THR A 14 7.66 -10.34 -12.08
N PRO A 15 7.47 -11.61 -11.68
CA PRO A 15 7.42 -11.99 -10.26
C PRO A 15 8.63 -11.49 -9.46
N LYS A 16 9.84 -11.58 -10.04
CA LYS A 16 11.07 -11.05 -9.45
C LYS A 16 11.00 -9.54 -9.23
N GLN A 17 10.49 -8.79 -10.21
CA GLN A 17 10.34 -7.34 -10.10
C GLN A 17 9.31 -6.92 -9.06
N LYS A 18 8.22 -7.69 -8.92
CA LYS A 18 7.20 -7.51 -7.86
C LYS A 18 7.83 -7.66 -6.47
N ALA A 19 8.52 -8.76 -6.23
CA ALA A 19 9.20 -9.01 -4.95
C ALA A 19 10.25 -7.94 -4.61
N LEU A 20 11.05 -7.52 -5.60
CA LEU A 20 12.02 -6.43 -5.40
C LEU A 20 11.34 -5.08 -5.13
N ARG A 21 10.18 -4.81 -5.74
CA ARG A 21 9.41 -3.61 -5.47
C ARG A 21 8.86 -3.59 -4.05
N GLU A 22 8.28 -4.68 -3.59
CA GLU A 22 7.76 -4.79 -2.22
C GLU A 22 8.85 -4.53 -1.19
N LYS A 23 10.01 -5.19 -1.34
CA LYS A 23 11.18 -4.93 -0.49
C LYS A 23 11.63 -3.47 -0.56
N SER A 24 11.65 -2.88 -1.74
CA SER A 24 12.03 -1.47 -1.93
C SER A 24 11.04 -0.49 -1.31
N LEU A 25 9.73 -0.80 -1.36
CA LEU A 25 8.69 -0.05 -0.69
C LEU A 25 8.81 -0.16 0.83
N ALA A 26 9.16 -1.34 1.36
CA ALA A 26 9.43 -1.51 2.79
C ALA A 26 10.60 -0.63 3.26
N VAL A 27 11.70 -0.57 2.48
CA VAL A 27 12.80 0.36 2.75
C VAL A 27 12.32 1.81 2.79
N LEU A 28 11.52 2.22 1.80
CA LEU A 28 10.98 3.57 1.69
C LEU A 28 10.08 3.94 2.88
N VAL A 29 9.20 3.04 3.29
CA VAL A 29 8.30 3.23 4.44
C VAL A 29 9.10 3.37 5.73
N GLU A 30 10.08 2.48 5.99
CA GLU A 30 10.89 2.57 7.19
C GLU A 30 11.77 3.82 7.21
N ALA A 31 12.34 4.22 6.06
CA ALA A 31 13.14 5.44 5.95
C ALA A 31 12.29 6.70 6.23
N ARG A 32 11.06 6.77 5.71
CA ARG A 32 10.12 7.87 6.01
C ARG A 32 9.72 7.91 7.48
N ARG A 33 9.51 6.75 8.10
CA ARG A 33 9.08 6.65 9.49
C ARG A 33 10.17 7.02 10.48
N THR A 34 11.41 6.62 10.21
CA THR A 34 12.51 6.69 11.19
C THR A 34 13.56 7.76 10.87
N GLY A 35 13.59 8.28 9.64
CA GLY A 35 14.67 9.15 9.17
C GLY A 35 16.04 8.46 9.05
N LYS A 36 16.13 7.14 9.30
CA LYS A 36 17.39 6.39 9.24
C LYS A 36 17.89 6.25 7.80
N SER A 37 19.20 6.00 7.67
CA SER A 37 19.87 5.83 6.38
C SER A 37 19.21 4.71 5.56
N PRO A 38 18.73 4.99 4.34
CA PRO A 38 18.09 3.98 3.51
C PRO A 38 19.06 2.88 3.07
N ASN A 39 20.36 3.16 2.99
CA ASN A 39 21.37 2.13 2.72
C ASN A 39 21.41 1.08 3.84
N ARG A 40 21.36 1.51 5.10
CA ARG A 40 21.36 0.59 6.26
C ARG A 40 20.08 -0.25 6.29
N ILE A 41 18.93 0.38 6.00
CA ILE A 41 17.63 -0.29 5.94
C ILE A 41 17.61 -1.31 4.80
N ALA A 42 18.04 -0.93 3.59
CA ALA A 42 18.12 -1.81 2.43
C ALA A 42 18.99 -3.04 2.70
N LYS A 43 20.17 -2.83 3.31
CA LYS A 43 21.05 -3.93 3.72
C LYS A 43 20.36 -4.87 4.70
N LYS A 44 19.64 -4.35 5.70
CA LYS A 44 18.87 -5.17 6.65
C LYS A 44 17.78 -6.00 5.97
N ILE A 45 17.12 -5.45 4.95
CA ILE A 45 16.06 -6.12 4.16
C ILE A 45 16.66 -7.08 3.11
N GLY A 46 17.99 -7.08 2.93
CA GLY A 46 18.67 -7.98 1.99
C GLY A 46 18.59 -7.54 0.53
N ILE A 47 18.53 -6.22 0.26
CA ILE A 47 18.61 -5.67 -1.11
C ILE A 47 19.61 -4.52 -1.18
N SER A 48 20.16 -4.25 -2.37
CA SER A 48 21.02 -3.10 -2.59
C SER A 48 20.21 -1.80 -2.62
N PHE A 49 20.80 -0.68 -2.19
CA PHE A 49 20.13 0.62 -2.33
C PHE A 49 19.95 1.02 -3.80
N GLY A 50 20.84 0.59 -4.71
CA GLY A 50 20.65 0.78 -6.15
C GLY A 50 19.35 0.12 -6.64
N THR A 51 19.05 -1.10 -6.19
CA THR A 51 17.78 -1.78 -6.45
C THR A 51 16.59 -0.96 -5.93
N VAL A 52 16.70 -0.40 -4.71
CA VAL A 52 15.66 0.47 -4.16
C VAL A 52 15.42 1.67 -5.06
N GLN A 53 16.46 2.32 -5.55
CA GLN A 53 16.34 3.47 -6.45
C GLN A 53 15.67 3.09 -7.78
N THR A 54 16.07 1.98 -8.39
CA THR A 54 15.49 1.45 -9.63
C THR A 54 13.99 1.20 -9.49
N HIS A 55 13.55 0.66 -8.36
CA HIS A 55 12.15 0.28 -8.14
C HIS A 55 11.27 1.38 -7.55
N THR A 56 11.85 2.50 -7.08
CA THR A 56 11.06 3.54 -6.38
C THR A 56 11.28 4.95 -6.89
N ASN A 57 12.50 5.32 -7.30
CA ASN A 57 12.91 6.71 -7.53
C ASN A 57 12.44 7.67 -6.39
N ALA A 58 12.39 7.18 -5.15
CA ALA A 58 11.74 7.86 -4.04
C ALA A 58 12.71 8.51 -3.06
N PHE A 59 13.98 8.67 -3.44
CA PHE A 59 15.03 9.24 -2.59
C PHE A 59 15.71 10.41 -3.30
N LYS A 60 16.23 11.36 -2.51
CA LYS A 60 17.03 12.49 -2.98
C LYS A 60 18.23 12.69 -2.06
N LYS A 61 19.31 13.28 -2.57
CA LYS A 61 20.43 13.70 -1.72
C LYS A 61 20.10 15.06 -1.08
N VAL A 62 20.38 15.18 0.21
CA VAL A 62 20.35 16.44 0.98
C VAL A 62 21.63 16.46 1.80
N ASN A 63 22.48 17.47 1.59
CA ASN A 63 23.80 17.59 2.25
C ASN A 63 24.61 16.28 2.15
N GLY A 64 24.68 15.71 0.95
CA GLY A 64 25.40 14.47 0.66
C GLY A 64 24.72 13.18 1.15
N ARG A 65 23.64 13.25 1.93
CA ARG A 65 22.94 12.10 2.51
C ARG A 65 21.67 11.76 1.75
N TRP A 66 21.39 10.47 1.55
CA TRP A 66 20.13 10.01 0.97
C TRP A 66 18.97 10.16 1.95
N VAL A 67 17.93 10.88 1.53
CA VAL A 67 16.71 11.13 2.29
C VAL A 67 15.50 10.73 1.46
N ALA A 68 14.50 10.10 2.09
CA ALA A 68 13.25 9.74 1.42
C ALA A 68 12.47 11.00 1.01
N LYS A 69 11.95 11.01 -0.22
CA LYS A 69 10.99 12.03 -0.66
C LYS A 69 9.69 11.86 0.14
N ARG A 70 9.05 12.98 0.49
CA ARG A 70 7.75 13.00 1.20
C ARG A 70 6.68 12.20 0.47
N PHE A 71 6.66 12.32 -0.86
CA PHE A 71 5.75 11.60 -1.74
C PHE A 71 6.50 10.92 -2.86
N ASP A 72 5.94 9.84 -3.36
CA ASP A 72 6.36 9.12 -4.57
C ASP A 72 5.17 8.85 -5.49
N LYS A 73 5.47 8.55 -6.76
CA LYS A 73 4.52 8.17 -7.82
C LYS A 73 4.81 6.74 -8.27
N ILE A 74 4.70 5.79 -7.34
CA ILE A 74 4.91 4.36 -7.61
C ILE A 74 3.55 3.66 -7.68
N PRO A 75 3.19 3.03 -8.82
CA PRO A 75 2.03 2.16 -8.91
C PRO A 75 2.19 0.95 -7.99
N ARG A 76 1.18 0.68 -7.16
CA ARG A 76 1.13 -0.50 -6.30
C ARG A 76 -0.31 -0.99 -6.11
N PRO A 77 -0.55 -2.29 -6.00
CA PRO A 77 -1.86 -2.81 -5.66
C PRO A 77 -2.13 -2.56 -4.17
N MET A 78 -3.37 -2.22 -3.84
CA MET A 78 -3.86 -2.22 -2.47
C MET A 78 -5.33 -2.65 -2.43
N LEU A 79 -5.72 -3.26 -1.32
CA LEU A 79 -7.09 -3.71 -1.11
C LEU A 79 -7.97 -2.55 -0.64
N ILE A 80 -9.19 -2.49 -1.14
CA ILE A 80 -10.25 -1.58 -0.67
C ILE A 80 -11.53 -2.36 -0.46
N SER A 81 -12.23 -2.08 0.64
CA SER A 81 -13.61 -2.52 0.84
C SER A 81 -14.53 -1.50 0.18
N GLU A 82 -15.34 -1.94 -0.77
CA GLU A 82 -16.24 -1.10 -1.55
C GLU A 82 -17.51 -1.88 -1.91
N LYS A 83 -18.69 -1.35 -1.56
CA LYS A 83 -20.00 -1.92 -1.90
C LYS A 83 -20.11 -3.38 -1.42
N GLY A 84 -19.79 -3.60 -0.15
CA GLY A 84 -19.83 -4.93 0.47
C GLY A 84 -18.81 -5.94 -0.07
N LYS A 85 -17.80 -5.52 -0.85
CA LYS A 85 -16.79 -6.42 -1.44
C LYS A 85 -15.37 -5.91 -1.20
N LEU A 86 -14.44 -6.84 -1.02
CA LEU A 86 -13.00 -6.55 -1.05
C LEU A 86 -12.51 -6.54 -2.50
N ARG A 87 -11.77 -5.50 -2.89
CA ARG A 87 -11.24 -5.33 -4.25
C ARG A 87 -9.77 -4.96 -4.20
N SER A 88 -8.97 -5.54 -5.09
CA SER A 88 -7.62 -5.05 -5.35
C SER A 88 -7.69 -3.91 -6.37
N ILE A 89 -7.11 -2.76 -6.04
CA ILE A 89 -7.00 -1.59 -6.92
C ILE A 89 -5.54 -1.19 -7.05
N SER A 90 -5.11 -0.75 -8.24
CA SER A 90 -3.77 -0.16 -8.42
C SER A 90 -3.83 1.33 -8.10
N ILE A 91 -3.03 1.79 -7.16
CA ILE A 91 -2.93 3.20 -6.79
C ILE A 91 -1.63 3.79 -7.31
N SER A 92 -1.70 5.01 -7.83
CA SER A 92 -0.60 5.64 -8.56
C SER A 92 0.44 6.34 -7.67
N ASP A 93 0.10 6.66 -6.42
CA ASP A 93 0.97 7.43 -5.54
C ASP A 93 0.79 7.16 -4.04
N SER A 94 1.80 7.57 -3.27
CA SER A 94 1.85 7.43 -1.82
C SER A 94 0.79 8.20 -1.03
N ARG A 95 0.18 9.24 -1.58
CA ARG A 95 -0.85 10.04 -0.90
C ARG A 95 -2.16 9.27 -0.87
N HIS A 96 -2.53 8.69 -2.01
CA HIS A 96 -3.65 7.76 -2.13
C HIS A 96 -3.40 6.51 -1.27
N ALA A 97 -2.19 5.94 -1.31
CA ALA A 97 -1.79 4.82 -0.44
C ALA A 97 -1.99 5.13 1.05
N SER A 98 -1.56 6.31 1.49
CA SER A 98 -1.70 6.74 2.87
C SER A 98 -3.16 6.93 3.28
N THR A 99 -4.02 7.40 2.38
CA THR A 99 -5.46 7.50 2.65
C THR A 99 -6.08 6.11 2.84
N LEU A 100 -5.72 5.14 2.00
CA LEU A 100 -6.19 3.78 2.10
C LEU A 100 -5.66 3.07 3.36
N GLY A 101 -4.39 3.28 3.73
CA GLY A 101 -3.84 2.77 4.99
C GLY A 101 -4.53 3.36 6.23
N ARG A 102 -4.89 4.65 6.21
CA ARG A 102 -5.71 5.25 7.29
C ARG A 102 -7.11 4.66 7.35
N TYR A 103 -7.70 4.33 6.19
CA TYR A 103 -8.98 3.64 6.13
C TYR A 103 -8.87 2.23 6.74
N HIS A 104 -7.85 1.45 6.39
CA HIS A 104 -7.62 0.13 6.99
C HIS A 104 -7.44 0.21 8.50
N ASN A 105 -6.73 1.23 9.00
CA ASN A 105 -6.63 1.46 10.45
C ASN A 105 -7.99 1.81 11.10
N ALA A 106 -8.87 2.51 10.39
CA ALA A 106 -10.21 2.82 10.87
C ALA A 106 -11.11 1.57 10.89
N VAL A 107 -11.04 0.73 9.86
CA VAL A 107 -11.70 -0.58 9.81
C VAL A 107 -11.23 -1.46 10.95
N LYS A 108 -9.92 -1.64 11.11
CA LYS A 108 -9.34 -2.43 12.21
C LYS A 108 -9.78 -1.92 13.58
N HIS A 109 -9.83 -0.60 13.76
CA HIS A 109 -10.32 -0.03 15.02
C HIS A 109 -11.78 -0.37 15.28
N TYR A 110 -12.65 -0.24 14.27
CA TYR A 110 -14.04 -0.63 14.37
C TYR A 110 -14.18 -2.12 14.71
N LEU A 111 -13.53 -3.01 13.96
CA LEU A 111 -13.59 -4.46 14.20
C LEU A 111 -13.14 -4.83 15.62
N ASN A 112 -12.15 -4.11 16.17
CA ASN A 112 -11.64 -4.39 17.50
C ASN A 112 -12.47 -3.81 18.66
N THR A 113 -13.30 -2.79 18.41
CA THR A 113 -13.92 -1.98 19.49
C THR A 113 -15.41 -1.74 19.33
N GLY A 114 -15.98 -2.01 18.16
CA GLY A 114 -17.32 -1.57 17.76
C GLY A 114 -17.44 -0.06 17.47
N ASP A 115 -16.40 0.75 17.71
CA ASP A 115 -16.49 2.20 17.49
C ASP A 115 -16.43 2.60 16.00
N VAL A 116 -17.56 3.10 15.51
CA VAL A 116 -17.74 3.56 14.12
C VAL A 116 -17.19 4.97 13.86
N SER A 117 -16.74 5.70 14.89
CA SER A 117 -16.35 7.11 14.79
C SER A 117 -15.25 7.36 13.74
N LYS A 118 -14.24 6.48 13.68
CA LYS A 118 -13.13 6.59 12.71
C LYS A 118 -13.56 6.17 11.31
N LEU A 119 -14.48 5.22 11.20
CA LEU A 119 -15.00 4.72 9.93
C LEU A 119 -15.85 5.80 9.24
N LYS A 120 -16.73 6.49 10.00
CA LYS A 120 -17.58 7.60 9.51
C LYS A 120 -16.79 8.73 8.85
N LYS A 121 -15.50 8.93 9.20
CA LYS A 121 -14.61 9.92 8.57
C LYS A 121 -14.30 9.63 7.09
N PHE A 122 -14.72 8.47 6.57
CA PHE A 122 -14.50 8.05 5.18
C PHE A 122 -15.77 8.01 4.32
N SER A 123 -16.96 8.23 4.89
CA SER A 123 -18.27 8.05 4.21
C SER A 123 -18.42 8.88 2.93
N LYS A 124 -17.84 10.08 2.88
CA LYS A 124 -17.86 10.98 1.71
C LYS A 124 -16.55 11.00 0.94
N LYS A 125 -15.56 10.20 1.35
CA LYS A 125 -14.24 10.19 0.72
C LYS A 125 -14.25 9.23 -0.47
N LYS A 126 -13.48 9.60 -1.49
CA LYS A 126 -13.22 8.78 -2.67
C LYS A 126 -11.72 8.72 -2.91
N ILE A 127 -11.29 7.65 -3.55
CA ILE A 127 -9.91 7.45 -3.99
C ILE A 127 -9.90 7.14 -5.47
N ARG A 128 -8.94 7.72 -6.21
CA ARG A 128 -8.76 7.44 -7.63
C ARG A 128 -7.68 6.38 -7.79
N ASP A 129 -7.94 5.37 -8.61
CA ASP A 129 -6.95 4.36 -8.99
C ASP A 129 -6.01 4.88 -10.11
N SER A 130 -5.07 4.06 -10.57
CA SER A 130 -4.17 4.41 -11.69
C SER A 130 -4.86 4.50 -13.04
N SER A 131 -6.03 3.86 -13.22
CA SER A 131 -6.84 3.94 -14.44
C SER A 131 -7.68 5.21 -14.53
N GLY A 132 -7.82 5.94 -13.42
CA GLY A 132 -8.64 7.14 -13.29
C GLY A 132 -10.03 6.88 -12.72
N LYS A 133 -10.36 5.62 -12.41
CA LYS A 133 -11.62 5.22 -11.79
C LYS A 133 -11.70 5.67 -10.34
N LEU A 134 -12.85 6.20 -9.95
CA LEU A 134 -13.14 6.59 -8.57
C LEU A 134 -13.73 5.40 -7.80
N HIS A 135 -13.21 5.20 -6.59
CA HIS A 135 -13.69 4.21 -5.64
C HIS A 135 -14.17 4.88 -4.36
N THR A 136 -15.22 4.32 -3.76
CA THR A 136 -15.76 4.72 -2.46
C THR A 136 -15.32 3.76 -1.36
N PHE A 137 -15.08 4.28 -0.17
CA PHE A 137 -14.80 3.45 1.01
C PHE A 137 -16.09 2.87 1.57
N GLU A 138 -16.10 1.58 1.89
CA GLU A 138 -17.17 0.97 2.67
C GLU A 138 -17.17 1.55 4.09
N THR A 139 -18.31 2.03 4.55
CA THR A 139 -18.43 2.59 5.91
C THR A 139 -19.64 2.10 6.66
N ASP A 140 -20.45 1.22 6.04
CA ASP A 140 -21.49 0.48 6.73
C ASP A 140 -20.84 -0.54 7.68
N PRO A 141 -21.07 -0.45 9.00
CA PRO A 141 -20.52 -1.38 9.98
C PRO A 141 -20.84 -2.84 9.69
N LYS A 142 -22.05 -3.13 9.19
CA LYS A 142 -22.49 -4.50 8.86
C LYS A 142 -21.71 -5.04 7.67
N LEU A 143 -21.60 -4.25 6.60
CA LEU A 143 -20.87 -4.66 5.40
C LEU A 143 -19.36 -4.81 5.68
N VAL A 144 -18.79 -3.96 6.54
CA VAL A 144 -17.39 -4.11 6.96
C VAL A 144 -17.18 -5.42 7.72
N GLN A 145 -18.11 -5.79 8.61
CA GLN A 145 -18.08 -7.04 9.35
C GLN A 145 -18.19 -8.25 8.41
N GLU A 146 -19.18 -8.27 7.52
CA GLU A 146 -19.36 -9.35 6.54
C GLU A 146 -18.13 -9.54 5.63
N ILE A 147 -17.49 -8.44 5.23
CA ILE A 147 -16.25 -8.52 4.44
C ILE A 147 -15.14 -9.18 5.24
N ASN A 148 -15.01 -8.85 6.54
CA ASN A 148 -14.00 -9.44 7.40
C ASN A 148 -14.23 -10.95 7.62
N GLU A 149 -15.47 -11.34 7.88
CA GLU A 149 -15.86 -12.76 8.03
C GLU A 149 -15.52 -13.57 6.78
N ARG A 150 -15.82 -13.04 5.58
CA ARG A 150 -15.44 -13.69 4.31
C ARG A 150 -13.92 -13.80 4.15
N ILE A 151 -13.14 -12.83 4.62
CA ILE A 151 -11.66 -12.88 4.58
C ILE A 151 -11.16 -13.98 5.52
N GLU A 152 -11.69 -14.07 6.73
CA GLU A 152 -11.34 -15.08 7.72
C GLU A 152 -11.69 -16.50 7.22
N GLU A 153 -12.85 -16.66 6.61
CA GLU A 153 -13.29 -17.91 5.99
C GLU A 153 -12.34 -18.35 4.86
N ILE A 154 -12.01 -17.46 3.92
CA ILE A 154 -11.05 -17.76 2.83
C ILE A 154 -9.68 -18.13 3.40
N ALA A 155 -9.20 -17.38 4.39
CA ALA A 155 -7.90 -17.63 5.02
C ALA A 155 -7.87 -18.97 5.75
N PHE A 156 -8.98 -19.33 6.42
CA PHE A 156 -9.15 -20.64 7.05
C PHE A 156 -8.99 -21.75 6.01
N PHE A 157 -9.79 -21.75 4.94
CA PHE A 157 -9.73 -22.80 3.91
C PHE A 157 -8.33 -22.94 3.27
N GLN A 158 -7.63 -21.83 2.98
CA GLN A 158 -6.28 -21.88 2.42
C GLN A 158 -5.27 -22.60 3.33
N VAL A 159 -5.41 -22.48 4.65
CA VAL A 159 -4.51 -23.15 5.61
C VAL A 159 -4.81 -24.65 5.70
N TYR A 160 -6.04 -25.10 5.47
CA TYR A 160 -6.41 -26.53 5.51
C TYR A 160 -6.17 -27.25 4.19
N ASP A 161 -6.16 -26.52 3.07
CA ASP A 161 -5.91 -27.08 1.73
C ASP A 161 -4.42 -27.09 1.33
N SER A 162 -3.48 -26.83 2.27
CA SER A 162 -2.02 -26.77 2.02
C SER A 162 -1.19 -27.86 2.69
#